data_AF-A0A3A5MTS1-F1
#
_entry.id   AF-A0A3A5MTS1-F1
#
_cell.length_a   1.000
_cell.length_b   1.000
_cell.length_c   1.000
_cell.angle_alpha   90.00
_cell.angle_beta   90.00
_cell.angle_gamma   90.00
#
_symmetry.space_group_name_H-M   'P 1'
#
loop_
_entity.id
_entity.type
_entity.pdbx_description
1 polymer ?
#
loop_
_entity_poly.entity_id
_entity_poly.type
_entity_poly.pdbx_seq_one_letter_code
_entity_poly.pdbx_strand_id
1 'polypeptide(L)'
;MGKTTRHRLSRGGDRAANSAIHRIVLVRMARDQRTQDYVVKRTSEGKGKKEIMRCLKRYVAREIYRVLQNPRPDLLTNDLRPRRLALHLTQTAGALELSVWPKAISRIERGATQDRVLSQRYRTWLSEQPNVSA
;
A
#
# COMPACT_ATOMS: atom_id res chain seq x y z
N MET A 1 39.48 -24.78 -2.87
CA MET A 1 38.69 -23.65 -3.41
C MET A 1 37.24 -24.09 -3.53
N GLY A 2 36.29 -23.41 -2.87
CA GLY A 2 34.86 -23.75 -3.03
C GLY A 2 33.95 -23.55 -1.81
N LYS A 3 34.27 -22.70 -0.83
CA LYS A 3 33.33 -22.33 0.24
C LYS A 3 32.29 -21.34 -0.30
N THR A 4 31.33 -21.83 -1.09
CA THR A 4 30.15 -21.02 -1.42
C THR A 4 29.14 -21.23 -0.29
N THR A 5 29.21 -20.41 0.75
CA THR A 5 28.22 -20.38 1.84
C THR A 5 26.91 -19.82 1.29
N ARG A 6 26.11 -20.65 0.61
CA ARG A 6 24.77 -20.25 0.17
C ARG A 6 23.85 -20.35 1.38
N HIS A 7 23.59 -19.21 2.00
CA HIS A 7 22.54 -19.09 3.01
C HIS A 7 21.22 -19.58 2.39
N ARG A 8 20.67 -20.69 2.90
CA ARG A 8 19.42 -21.26 2.40
C ARG A 8 18.31 -20.22 2.59
N LEU A 9 17.63 -19.87 1.50
CA LEU A 9 16.46 -19.00 1.55
C LEU A 9 15.32 -19.81 2.19
N SER A 10 14.75 -19.33 3.30
CA SER A 10 13.54 -19.92 3.87
C SER A 10 12.44 -19.97 2.81
N ARG A 11 11.91 -21.17 2.56
CA ARG A 11 10.81 -21.40 1.58
C ARG A 11 9.43 -21.02 2.12
N GLY A 12 9.33 -20.75 3.43
CA GLY A 12 8.09 -20.47 4.16
C GLY A 12 7.81 -18.99 4.40
N GLY A 13 8.27 -18.09 3.52
CA GLY A 13 7.86 -16.68 3.59
C GLY A 13 6.47 -16.46 2.99
N ASP A 14 5.93 -15.26 3.16
CA ASP A 14 4.69 -14.82 2.51
C ASP A 14 4.82 -14.89 0.98
N ARG A 15 4.18 -15.89 0.37
CA ARG A 15 4.26 -16.11 -1.09
C ARG A 15 3.52 -15.01 -1.86
N ALA A 16 2.44 -14.47 -1.31
CA ALA A 16 1.66 -13.41 -1.95
C ALA A 16 2.48 -12.13 -2.02
N ALA A 17 3.10 -11.72 -0.91
CA ALA A 17 4.00 -10.56 -0.87
C ALA A 17 5.20 -10.74 -1.81
N ASN A 18 5.83 -11.90 -1.81
CA ASN A 18 6.96 -12.18 -2.70
C ASN A 18 6.57 -12.14 -4.19
N SER A 19 5.38 -12.64 -4.53
CA SER A 19 4.83 -12.56 -5.88
C SER A 19 4.54 -11.11 -6.28
N ALA A 20 3.92 -10.33 -5.39
CA ALA A 20 3.65 -8.91 -5.62
C ALA A 20 4.93 -8.10 -5.85
N ILE A 21 5.95 -8.27 -5.00
CA ILE A 21 7.26 -7.61 -5.17
C ILE A 21 7.88 -8.01 -6.51
N HIS A 22 7.80 -9.29 -6.89
CA HIS A 22 8.31 -9.73 -8.17
C HIS A 22 7.59 -9.05 -9.35
N ARG A 23 6.26 -8.98 -9.29
CA ARG A 23 5.44 -8.32 -10.33
C ARG A 23 5.74 -6.83 -10.44
N ILE A 24 5.86 -6.12 -9.31
CA ILE A 24 6.24 -4.71 -9.26
C ILE A 24 7.58 -4.49 -9.98
N VAL A 25 8.60 -5.31 -9.67
CA VAL A 25 9.91 -5.19 -10.32
C VAL A 25 9.81 -5.39 -11.83
N LEU A 26 9.05 -6.39 -12.31
CA LEU A 26 8.87 -6.61 -13.75
C LEU A 26 8.21 -5.41 -14.43
N VAL A 27 7.17 -4.84 -13.83
CA VAL A 27 6.49 -3.66 -14.38
C VAL A 27 7.43 -2.45 -14.39
N ARG A 28 8.18 -2.22 -13.30
CA ARG A 28 9.14 -1.11 -13.23
C ARG A 28 10.26 -1.24 -14.26
N MET A 29 10.81 -2.43 -14.47
CA MET A 29 11.79 -2.62 -15.55
C MET A 29 11.22 -2.31 -16.95
N ALA A 30 9.91 -2.45 -17.16
CA ALA A 30 9.28 -2.19 -18.44
C ALA A 30 8.80 -0.74 -18.61
N ARG A 31 8.44 -0.04 -17.53
CA ARG A 31 7.73 1.25 -17.59
C ARG A 31 8.36 2.39 -16.80
N ASP A 32 9.23 2.08 -15.83
CA ASP A 32 9.87 3.10 -14.98
C ASP A 32 11.28 3.40 -15.48
N GLN A 33 11.47 4.60 -16.03
CA GLN A 33 12.73 5.05 -16.61
C GLN A 33 13.89 4.93 -15.61
N ARG A 34 13.66 5.33 -14.35
CA ARG A 34 14.69 5.24 -13.30
C ARG A 34 15.18 3.81 -13.08
N THR A 35 14.27 2.84 -13.12
CA THR A 35 14.61 1.41 -12.98
C THR A 35 15.34 0.90 -14.22
N GLN A 36 14.97 1.36 -15.43
CA GLN A 36 15.66 1.01 -16.67
C GLN A 36 17.10 1.51 -16.68
N ASP A 37 17.32 2.78 -16.31
CA ASP A 37 18.66 3.37 -16.24
C ASP A 37 19.55 2.59 -15.24
N TYR A 38 18.97 2.20 -14.10
CA TYR A 38 19.66 1.35 -13.13
C TYR A 38 20.01 -0.02 -13.72
N VAL A 39 19.10 -0.66 -14.47
CA VAL A 39 19.36 -1.95 -15.11
C VAL A 39 20.49 -1.82 -16.13
N VAL A 40 20.48 -0.79 -16.98
CA VAL A 40 21.54 -0.53 -17.96
C VAL A 40 22.88 -0.34 -17.25
N LYS A 41 22.93 0.51 -16.23
CA LYS A 41 24.13 0.73 -15.41
C LYS A 41 24.66 -0.56 -14.77
N ARG A 42 23.79 -1.37 -14.15
CA ARG A 42 24.26 -2.62 -13.53
C ARG A 42 24.69 -3.66 -14.57
N THR A 43 24.10 -3.63 -15.75
CA THR A 43 24.48 -4.51 -16.86
C THR A 43 25.85 -4.12 -17.41
N SER A 44 26.15 -2.82 -17.56
CA SER A 44 27.49 -2.35 -17.96
C SER A 44 28.57 -2.65 -16.91
N GLU A 45 28.20 -2.74 -15.63
CA GLU A 45 29.07 -3.22 -14.55
C GLU A 45 29.26 -4.76 -14.55
N GLY A 46 28.71 -5.48 -15.53
CA GLY A 46 28.86 -6.94 -15.68
C GLY A 46 27.95 -7.79 -14.80
N LYS A 47 26.91 -7.22 -14.17
CA LYS A 47 25.98 -8.01 -13.35
C LYS A 47 25.00 -8.81 -14.19
N GLY A 48 24.77 -10.05 -13.76
CA GLY A 48 23.74 -10.89 -14.38
C GLY A 48 22.33 -10.40 -14.06
N LYS A 49 21.39 -10.62 -15.00
CA LYS A 49 19.96 -10.26 -14.83
C LYS A 49 19.35 -10.73 -13.51
N LYS A 50 19.69 -11.95 -13.06
CA LYS A 50 19.20 -12.51 -11.77
C LYS A 50 19.70 -11.71 -10.56
N GLU A 51 20.92 -11.18 -10.62
CA GLU A 51 21.50 -10.37 -9.55
C GLU A 51 20.90 -8.98 -9.52
N ILE A 52 20.70 -8.36 -10.69
CA ILE A 52 20.00 -7.08 -10.84
C ILE A 52 18.59 -7.18 -10.27
N MET A 53 17.84 -8.23 -10.65
CA MET A 53 16.51 -8.52 -10.10
C MET A 53 16.52 -8.65 -8.58
N ARG A 54 17.53 -9.33 -8.00
CA ARG A 54 17.65 -9.45 -6.54
C ARG A 54 17.91 -8.10 -5.86
N CYS A 55 18.70 -7.23 -6.46
CA CYS A 55 18.89 -5.86 -5.96
C CYS A 55 17.60 -5.03 -6.05
N LEU A 56 16.88 -5.11 -7.17
CA LEU A 56 15.62 -4.39 -7.35
C LEU A 56 14.55 -4.85 -6.35
N LYS A 57 14.40 -6.17 -6.14
CA LYS A 57 13.47 -6.71 -5.13
C LYS A 57 13.78 -6.17 -3.72
N ARG A 58 15.07 -6.06 -3.36
CA ARG A 58 15.49 -5.47 -2.07
C ARG A 58 15.23 -3.96 -2.00
N TYR A 59 15.33 -3.25 -3.11
CA TYR A 59 14.96 -1.83 -3.17
C TYR A 59 13.46 -1.64 -2.96
N VAL A 60 12.64 -2.36 -3.72
CA VAL A 60 11.17 -2.33 -3.60
C VAL A 60 10.71 -2.73 -2.20
N ALA A 61 11.29 -3.80 -1.62
CA ALA A 61 10.95 -4.21 -0.26
C ALA A 61 11.26 -3.11 0.77
N ARG A 62 12.40 -2.42 0.64
CA ARG A 62 12.74 -1.28 1.52
C ARG A 62 11.81 -0.09 1.34
N GLU A 63 11.39 0.21 0.11
CA GLU A 63 10.40 1.25 -0.15
C GLU A 63 9.05 0.91 0.50
N ILE A 64 8.56 -0.31 0.29
CA ILE A 64 7.31 -0.79 0.90
C ILE A 64 7.41 -0.72 2.43
N TYR A 65 8.50 -1.19 3.01
CA TYR A 65 8.71 -1.12 4.46
C TYR A 65 8.65 0.31 4.99
N ARG A 66 9.26 1.28 4.30
CA ARG A 66 9.17 2.71 4.68
C ARG A 66 7.75 3.24 4.63
N VAL A 67 6.98 2.85 3.60
CA VAL A 67 5.57 3.25 3.46
C VAL A 67 4.70 2.60 4.55
N LEU A 68 5.00 1.35 4.93
CA LEU A 68 4.26 0.66 5.99
C LEU A 68 4.57 1.23 7.39
N GLN A 69 5.82 1.64 7.65
CA GLN A 69 6.18 2.25 8.93
C GLN A 69 5.66 3.68 9.09
N ASN A 70 5.67 4.45 7.99
CA ASN A 70 5.17 5.82 7.97
C ASN A 70 4.01 5.93 6.97
N PRO A 71 2.86 5.30 7.28
CA PRO A 71 1.71 5.36 6.40
C PRO A 71 1.23 6.82 6.31
N ARG A 72 0.81 7.22 5.11
CA ARG A 72 0.22 8.54 4.97
C ARG A 72 -1.13 8.55 5.68
N PRO A 73 -1.36 9.47 6.63
CA PRO A 73 -2.58 9.47 7.44
C PRO A 73 -3.84 9.66 6.60
N ASP A 74 -3.75 10.35 5.46
CA ASP A 74 -4.86 10.55 4.54
C ASP A 74 -5.32 9.24 3.87
N LEU A 75 -4.46 8.23 3.78
CA LEU A 75 -4.77 6.91 3.22
C LEU A 75 -5.25 5.90 4.29
N LEU A 76 -5.08 6.19 5.58
CA LEU A 76 -5.48 5.29 6.65
C LEU A 76 -6.98 5.41 6.92
N THR A 77 -7.77 4.38 6.65
CA THR A 77 -9.24 4.41 6.85
C THR A 77 -9.69 3.83 8.19
N ASN A 78 -8.74 3.54 9.10
CA ASN A 78 -9.00 2.93 10.40
C ASN A 78 -9.69 3.86 11.40
N ASP A 79 -9.61 5.17 11.19
CA ASP A 79 -10.21 6.21 12.02
C ASP A 79 -11.71 6.44 11.72
N LEU A 80 -12.13 6.16 10.49
CA LEU A 80 -13.47 6.44 9.99
C LEU A 80 -14.58 5.70 10.74
N ARG A 81 -14.42 4.39 10.92
CA ARG A 81 -15.43 3.56 11.59
C ARG A 81 -15.60 3.89 13.07
N PRO A 82 -14.52 4.01 13.88
CA PRO A 82 -14.63 4.45 15.27
C PRO A 82 -15.30 5.83 15.40
N ARG A 83 -14.92 6.80 14.56
CA ARG A 83 -15.52 8.15 14.58
C ARG A 83 -17.01 8.12 14.28
N ARG A 84 -17.45 7.39 13.26
CA ARG A 84 -18.87 7.25 12.94
C ARG A 84 -19.66 6.64 14.11
N LEU A 85 -19.11 5.61 14.75
CA LEU A 85 -19.75 4.95 15.90
C LEU A 85 -19.86 5.86 17.12
N ALA A 86 -18.83 6.68 17.40
CA ALA A 86 -18.86 7.65 18.49
C ALA A 86 -19.93 8.73 18.30
N LEU A 87 -20.26 9.06 17.06
CA LEU A 87 -21.32 10.02 16.71
C LEU A 87 -22.70 9.37 16.56
N HIS A 88 -22.83 8.06 16.83
CA HIS A 88 -24.08 7.30 16.65
C HIS A 88 -24.66 7.38 15.22
N LEU A 89 -23.82 7.56 14.21
CA LEU A 89 -24.24 7.70 12.82
C LEU A 89 -24.30 6.35 12.09
N THR A 90 -25.29 6.21 11.20
CA THR A 90 -25.41 5.05 10.31
C THR A 90 -24.55 5.23 9.05
N GLN A 91 -24.17 4.12 8.42
CA GLN A 91 -23.47 4.18 7.13
C GLN A 91 -24.33 4.85 6.04
N THR A 92 -25.65 4.68 6.13
CA THR A 92 -26.62 5.28 5.21
C THR A 92 -26.65 6.80 5.30
N ALA A 93 -26.50 7.37 6.50
CA ALA A 93 -26.46 8.82 6.71
C ALA A 93 -25.26 9.46 5.99
N GLY A 94 -24.05 8.91 6.19
CA GLY A 94 -22.85 9.41 5.49
C GLY A 94 -22.89 9.15 3.98
N ALA A 95 -23.54 8.07 3.56
CA ALA A 95 -23.71 7.75 2.14
C ALA A 95 -24.61 8.76 1.42
N LEU A 96 -25.72 9.15 2.06
CA LEU A 96 -26.65 10.14 1.54
C LEU A 96 -25.96 11.50 1.34
N GLU A 97 -25.24 11.98 2.36
CA GLU A 97 -24.53 13.25 2.28
C GLU A 97 -23.47 13.26 1.16
N LEU A 98 -22.66 12.21 1.11
CA LEU A 98 -21.56 12.15 0.16
C LEU A 98 -22.02 11.83 -1.27
N SER A 99 -23.32 11.59 -1.47
CA SER A 99 -23.93 11.15 -2.73
C SER A 99 -23.28 9.86 -3.25
N VAL A 100 -23.03 8.91 -2.35
CA VAL A 100 -22.43 7.60 -2.67
C VAL A 100 -23.31 6.47 -2.18
N TRP A 101 -23.09 5.27 -2.72
CA TRP A 101 -23.76 4.08 -2.23
C TRP A 101 -23.26 3.70 -0.82
N PRO A 102 -24.13 3.22 0.11
CA PRO A 102 -23.71 2.77 1.44
C PRO A 102 -22.61 1.70 1.41
N LYS A 103 -22.58 0.88 0.35
CA LYS A 103 -21.53 -0.11 0.11
C LYS A 103 -20.14 0.52 -0.06
N ALA A 104 -20.05 1.73 -0.62
CA ALA A 104 -18.79 2.45 -0.75
C ALA A 104 -18.22 2.85 0.62
N ILE A 105 -19.07 3.37 1.52
CA ILE A 105 -18.70 3.69 2.91
C ILE A 105 -18.23 2.43 3.64
N SER A 106 -18.98 1.33 3.54
CA SER A 106 -18.58 0.04 4.13
C SER A 106 -17.24 -0.49 3.60
N ARG A 107 -16.94 -0.32 2.30
CA ARG A 107 -15.67 -0.76 1.70
C ARG A 107 -14.50 0.07 2.20
N ILE A 108 -14.67 1.38 2.33
CA ILE A 108 -13.64 2.28 2.85
C ILE A 108 -13.36 1.99 4.32
N GLU A 109 -14.39 1.85 5.14
CA GLU A 109 -14.26 1.53 6.57
C GLU A 109 -13.56 0.19 6.84
N ARG A 110 -13.66 -0.77 5.92
CA ARG A 110 -12.95 -2.07 6.00
C ARG A 110 -11.56 -2.03 5.36
N GLY A 111 -11.11 -0.88 4.86
CA GLY A 111 -9.84 -0.76 4.14
C GLY A 111 -9.80 -1.51 2.80
N ALA A 112 -10.94 -1.93 2.27
CA ALA A 112 -11.04 -2.67 1.02
C ALA A 112 -10.89 -1.77 -0.22
N THR A 113 -10.88 -0.45 -0.04
CA THR A 113 -10.67 0.54 -1.10
C THR A 113 -9.94 1.74 -0.51
N GLN A 114 -8.85 2.17 -1.16
CA GLN A 114 -8.02 3.31 -0.76
C GLN A 114 -8.35 4.54 -1.61
N ASP A 115 -9.64 4.89 -1.72
CA ASP A 115 -10.05 6.10 -2.42
C ASP A 115 -9.74 7.32 -1.54
N ARG A 116 -8.68 8.05 -1.90
CA ARG A 116 -8.19 9.21 -1.16
C ARG A 116 -9.22 10.33 -1.09
N VAL A 117 -9.93 10.60 -2.19
CA VAL A 117 -10.85 11.75 -2.28
C VAL A 117 -12.08 11.48 -1.43
N LEU A 118 -12.68 10.30 -1.60
CA LEU A 118 -13.87 9.94 -0.82
C LEU A 118 -13.54 9.79 0.67
N SER A 119 -12.39 9.21 1.01
CA SER A 119 -11.96 9.09 2.41
C SER A 119 -11.76 10.47 3.06
N GLN A 120 -11.21 11.44 2.34
CA GLN A 120 -11.00 12.78 2.86
C GLN A 120 -12.32 13.55 3.05
N ARG A 121 -13.24 13.48 2.06
CA ARG A 121 -14.58 14.08 2.18
C ARG A 121 -15.34 13.49 3.36
N TYR A 122 -15.29 12.17 3.52
CA TYR A 122 -15.94 11.49 4.62
C TYR A 122 -15.33 11.84 5.99
N ARG A 123 -14.00 11.97 6.10
CA ARG A 123 -13.36 12.46 7.33
C ARG A 123 -13.81 13.88 7.69
N THR A 124 -13.88 14.76 6.69
CA THR A 124 -14.24 16.17 6.88
C THR A 124 -15.68 16.26 7.38
N TRP A 125 -16.60 15.54 6.74
CA TRP A 125 -17.99 15.46 7.19
C TRP A 125 -18.10 14.91 8.62
N LEU A 126 -17.39 13.84 8.96
CA LEU A 126 -17.40 13.30 10.33
C LEU A 126 -16.85 14.28 11.37
N SER A 127 -15.93 15.19 11.01
CA SER A 127 -15.44 16.22 11.94
C SER A 127 -16.38 17.41 12.10
N GLU A 128 -17.29 17.63 11.17
CA GLU A 128 -18.28 18.73 11.22
C GLU A 128 -19.51 18.36 12.06
N GLN A 129 -19.71 17.08 12.38
CA GLN A 129 -20.84 16.61 13.17
C GLN A 129 -20.66 17.00 14.65
N PRO A 130 -21.67 17.61 15.29
CA PRO A 130 -21.60 17.93 16.72
C PRO A 130 -21.50 16.62 17.52
N ASN A 131 -20.59 16.57 18.48
CA ASN A 131 -20.57 15.51 19.49
C ASN A 131 -21.87 15.63 20.29
N VAL A 132 -22.88 14.85 19.92
CA VAL A 132 -24.10 14.71 20.70
C VAL A 132 -23.76 13.82 21.90
N SER A 133 -23.16 14.43 22.93
CA SER A 133 -23.11 13.86 24.27
C SER A 133 -24.51 13.98 24.88
N ALA A 134 -25.22 12.85 24.98
CA ALA A 134 -26.42 12.68 25.77
C ALA A 134 -26.11 11.75 26.95
#